data_AF-A0A0F6VZE6-F1
#
_entry.id   AF-A0A0F6VZE6-F1
#
_cell.length_a   1.000
_cell.length_b   1.000
_cell.length_c   1.000
_cell.angle_alpha   90.00
_cell.angle_beta   90.00
_cell.angle_gamma   90.00
#
_symmetry.space_group_name_H-M   'P 1'
#
loop_
_entity.id
_entity.type
_entity.pdbx_description
1 polymer ?
#
loop_
_entity_poly.entity_id
_entity_poly.type
_entity_poly.pdbx_seq_one_letter_code
_entity_poly.pdbx_strand_id
1 'polypeptide(L)'
;MRAISKLPRRALVLYARVVSLSPSEPPLLSRVADAVHWMNRYVERAENVARFVDVNLHLTLDAPTDHGASPWASLVATTGDHALFKEKYGAPTRENVMEFLTFDRSYPNSIASCLRAARENARSVREVISSEMWKQLNEMYLSVKEASRDPVAAFASPGELYDRIKHDCHAFVGVTYLTMTHNEAWHFGRLGRLLERADKTSRIVDVKAFLLLSQRSALAGAIDEIQWAALLKSASALEMYRKRHGRIVPERVVEFLLFENKFPRSVRYCVTKAERSLHAITGNSLEGRTLPPEALVATLRTELEQGDASKVLGDGGAELHAWIDALQTKLNGVGQAIYEEFLAPRPVSTRAESQLPPARVQTQTQSVAMPMAQSQSQRQSQG
;
A
#
# COMPACT_ATOMS: atom_id res chain seq x y z
N MET A 1 -23.77 -32.05 -32.17
CA MET A 1 -22.95 -30.89 -31.74
C MET A 1 -21.94 -30.53 -32.83
N ARG A 2 -22.42 -29.99 -33.96
CA ARG A 2 -21.59 -29.47 -35.04
C ARG A 2 -21.61 -27.93 -34.97
N ALA A 3 -20.49 -27.33 -35.36
CA ALA A 3 -20.25 -25.89 -35.60
C ALA A 3 -19.71 -25.05 -34.42
N ILE A 4 -18.45 -25.29 -34.03
CA ILE A 4 -17.55 -24.25 -33.49
C ILE A 4 -16.22 -24.35 -34.24
N SER A 5 -16.22 -24.12 -35.56
CA SER A 5 -15.00 -24.31 -36.37
C SER A 5 -14.74 -23.21 -37.41
N LYS A 6 -15.27 -21.99 -37.22
CA LYS A 6 -14.91 -20.84 -38.07
C LYS A 6 -15.04 -19.51 -37.32
N LEU A 7 -14.06 -19.18 -36.49
CA LEU A 7 -13.74 -17.78 -36.14
C LEU A 7 -12.26 -17.52 -36.46
N PRO A 8 -11.92 -16.39 -37.08
CA PRO A 8 -10.54 -16.09 -37.47
C PRO A 8 -9.63 -15.93 -36.24
N ARG A 9 -8.42 -16.50 -36.29
CA ARG A 9 -7.40 -16.51 -35.20
C ARG A 9 -7.06 -15.14 -34.60
N ARG A 10 -7.42 -14.03 -35.24
CA ARG A 10 -7.24 -12.66 -34.72
C ARG A 10 -8.31 -12.21 -33.71
N ALA A 11 -9.47 -12.89 -33.65
CA ALA A 11 -10.57 -12.53 -32.75
C ALA A 11 -10.45 -13.15 -31.35
N LEU A 12 -9.60 -14.17 -31.17
CA LEU A 12 -9.32 -14.77 -29.85
C LEU A 12 -8.27 -14.00 -29.03
N VAL A 13 -7.52 -13.08 -29.64
CA VAL A 13 -6.39 -12.36 -29.02
C VAL A 13 -6.83 -11.09 -28.28
N LEU A 14 -8.09 -10.65 -28.43
CA LEU A 14 -8.59 -9.39 -27.85
C LEU A 14 -9.63 -9.56 -26.74
N TYR A 15 -10.05 -10.79 -26.42
CA TYR A 15 -11.12 -11.07 -25.46
C TYR A 15 -10.65 -11.66 -24.11
N ALA A 16 -9.36 -11.97 -23.97
CA ALA A 16 -8.78 -12.50 -22.73
C ALA A 16 -7.60 -11.63 -22.29
N ARG A 17 -7.92 -10.47 -21.68
CA ARG A 17 -6.96 -9.69 -20.89
C ARG A 17 -7.41 -9.68 -19.44
N VAL A 18 -7.58 -10.88 -18.92
CA VAL A 18 -7.91 -11.16 -17.53
C VAL A 18 -6.71 -11.92 -16.97
N VAL A 19 -6.14 -11.41 -15.89
CA VAL A 19 -4.92 -11.89 -15.23
C VAL A 19 -5.08 -13.37 -14.84
N SER A 20 -4.61 -14.32 -15.65
CA SER A 20 -4.47 -15.72 -15.21
C SER A 20 -3.35 -16.38 -16.01
N LEU A 21 -2.29 -16.78 -15.30
CA LEU A 21 -1.22 -17.64 -15.79
C LEU A 21 -0.97 -18.81 -14.83
N SER A 22 -2.07 -19.44 -14.40
CA SER A 22 -2.12 -20.84 -13.90
C SER A 22 -3.42 -21.46 -14.45
N PRO A 23 -3.38 -22.60 -15.17
CA PRO A 23 -4.55 -23.17 -15.85
C PRO A 23 -5.67 -23.68 -14.92
N SER A 24 -5.61 -23.43 -13.60
CA SER A 24 -6.55 -23.94 -12.61
C SER A 24 -7.29 -22.89 -11.77
N GLU A 25 -6.91 -21.61 -11.80
CA GLU A 25 -7.55 -20.56 -10.99
C GLU A 25 -8.14 -19.42 -11.85
N PRO A 26 -9.38 -18.99 -11.57
CA PRO A 26 -9.98 -17.86 -12.27
C PRO A 26 -9.21 -16.57 -11.94
N PRO A 27 -9.09 -15.65 -12.92
CA PRO A 27 -8.39 -14.39 -12.73
C PRO A 27 -8.84 -13.57 -11.53
N LEU A 28 -7.89 -12.99 -10.78
CA LEU A 28 -8.21 -12.08 -9.69
C LEU A 28 -8.86 -10.79 -10.22
N LEU A 29 -10.02 -10.42 -9.68
CA LEU A 29 -10.67 -9.15 -10.02
C LEU A 29 -9.84 -7.97 -9.50
N SER A 30 -9.74 -6.90 -10.30
CA SER A 30 -9.01 -5.67 -9.94
C SER A 30 -9.43 -5.10 -8.58
N ARG A 31 -10.74 -5.12 -8.27
CA ARG A 31 -11.26 -4.71 -6.94
C ARG A 31 -10.72 -5.53 -5.77
N VAL A 32 -10.47 -6.83 -6.00
CA VAL A 32 -9.97 -7.74 -4.96
C VAL A 32 -8.48 -7.50 -4.76
N ALA A 33 -7.73 -7.36 -5.86
CA ALA A 33 -6.31 -6.99 -5.84
C ALA A 33 -6.10 -5.66 -5.09
N ASP A 34 -6.92 -4.65 -5.39
CA ASP A 34 -6.87 -3.33 -4.75
C ASP A 34 -7.14 -3.42 -3.25
N ALA A 35 -8.22 -4.12 -2.85
CA ALA A 35 -8.56 -4.31 -1.45
C ALA A 35 -7.45 -5.02 -0.66
N VAL A 36 -6.88 -6.13 -1.17
CA VAL A 36 -5.80 -6.84 -0.46
C VAL A 36 -4.50 -6.05 -0.42
N HIS A 37 -4.19 -5.32 -1.50
CA HIS A 37 -3.02 -4.43 -1.57
C HIS A 37 -3.11 -3.35 -0.49
N TRP A 38 -4.19 -2.56 -0.49
CA TRP A 38 -4.35 -1.45 0.44
C TRP A 38 -4.58 -1.89 1.87
N MET A 39 -5.32 -2.98 2.12
CA MET A 39 -5.47 -3.56 3.46
C MET A 39 -4.10 -3.78 4.12
N ASN A 40 -3.17 -4.41 3.39
CA ASN A 40 -1.84 -4.70 3.92
C ASN A 40 -0.97 -3.44 4.06
N ARG A 41 -1.12 -2.44 3.19
CA ARG A 41 -0.47 -1.13 3.36
C ARG A 41 -0.96 -0.41 4.62
N TYR A 42 -2.26 -0.39 4.87
CA TYR A 42 -2.81 0.28 6.04
C TYR A 42 -2.39 -0.39 7.35
N VAL A 43 -2.32 -1.74 7.40
CA VAL A 43 -1.81 -2.45 8.57
C VAL A 43 -0.33 -2.12 8.81
N GLU A 44 0.51 -2.18 7.77
CA GLU A 44 1.94 -1.82 7.88
C GLU A 44 2.12 -0.34 8.28
N ARG A 45 1.26 0.58 7.80
CA ARG A 45 1.27 1.99 8.19
C ARG A 45 0.94 2.19 9.66
N ALA A 46 -0.14 1.58 10.14
CA ALA A 46 -0.56 1.65 11.54
C ALA A 46 0.55 1.15 12.48
N GLU A 47 1.18 0.04 12.11
CA GLU A 47 2.29 -0.58 12.83
C GLU A 47 3.53 0.35 12.88
N ASN A 48 3.91 0.96 11.76
CA ASN A 48 5.03 1.89 11.70
C ASN A 48 4.77 3.15 12.53
N VAL A 49 3.57 3.74 12.45
CA VAL A 49 3.19 4.90 13.25
C VAL A 49 3.23 4.58 14.75
N ALA A 50 2.65 3.44 15.16
CA ALA A 50 2.67 3.00 16.57
C ALA A 50 4.11 2.90 17.10
N ARG A 51 5.00 2.29 16.33
CA ARG A 51 6.42 2.20 16.71
C ARG A 51 7.10 3.56 16.77
N PHE A 52 6.82 4.48 15.84
CA PHE A 52 7.49 5.78 15.87
C PHE A 52 7.11 6.59 17.09
N VAL A 53 5.82 6.59 17.45
CA VAL A 53 5.35 7.27 18.65
C VAL A 53 5.96 6.64 19.90
N ASP A 54 5.95 5.31 19.99
CA ASP A 54 6.50 4.55 21.10
C ASP A 54 8.01 4.81 21.30
N VAL A 55 8.80 4.73 20.23
CA VAL A 55 10.24 5.04 20.30
C VAL A 55 10.48 6.51 20.67
N ASN A 56 9.66 7.43 20.18
CA ASN A 56 9.77 8.84 20.54
C ASN A 56 9.44 9.09 22.02
N LEU A 57 8.42 8.41 22.56
CA LEU A 57 8.08 8.46 23.98
C LEU A 57 9.27 8.03 24.85
N HIS A 58 9.89 6.90 24.53
CA HIS A 58 11.08 6.44 25.26
C HIS A 58 12.27 7.40 25.13
N LEU A 59 12.49 7.97 23.94
CA LEU A 59 13.55 8.98 23.76
C LEU A 59 13.35 10.21 24.63
N THR A 60 12.10 10.71 24.75
CA THR A 60 11.82 11.90 25.56
C THR A 60 12.00 11.67 27.06
N LEU A 61 12.00 10.41 27.51
CA LEU A 61 12.31 10.06 28.91
C LEU A 61 13.82 9.99 29.16
N ASP A 62 14.59 9.59 28.14
CA ASP A 62 16.05 9.37 28.24
C ASP A 62 16.88 10.62 27.89
N ALA A 63 16.31 11.61 27.19
CA ALA A 63 17.04 12.79 26.68
C ALA A 63 16.84 14.05 27.55
N PRO A 64 17.90 14.87 27.77
CA PRO A 64 17.76 16.19 28.38
C PRO A 64 16.85 17.10 27.52
N THR A 65 15.92 17.81 28.15
CA THR A 65 14.91 18.67 27.52
C THR A 65 15.45 19.90 26.76
N ASP A 66 16.77 20.12 26.73
CA ASP A 66 17.37 21.45 26.48
C ASP A 66 18.17 21.58 25.16
N HIS A 67 17.98 20.65 24.21
CA HIS A 67 18.76 20.63 22.96
C HIS A 67 17.87 20.57 21.70
N GLY A 68 17.30 21.70 21.30
CA GLY A 68 16.80 21.92 19.93
C GLY A 68 15.29 21.72 19.69
N ALA A 69 14.94 21.34 18.46
CA ALA A 69 13.56 21.20 18.00
C ALA A 69 12.81 20.12 18.79
N SER A 70 11.54 20.36 19.13
CA SER A 70 10.69 19.41 19.86
C SER A 70 10.75 18.03 19.20
N PRO A 71 11.10 16.94 19.93
CA PRO A 71 11.10 15.57 19.39
C PRO A 71 9.77 15.20 18.73
N TRP A 72 8.67 15.78 19.21
CA TRP A 72 7.34 15.65 18.64
C TRP A 72 7.16 16.34 17.30
N ALA A 73 7.85 17.46 17.05
CA ALA A 73 7.84 18.14 15.76
C ALA A 73 8.52 17.29 14.67
N SER A 74 9.65 16.63 15.00
CA SER A 74 10.32 15.70 14.09
C SER A 74 9.43 14.52 13.73
N LEU A 75 8.64 14.02 14.68
CA LEU A 75 7.70 12.93 14.44
C LEU A 75 6.59 13.33 13.44
N VAL A 76 6.05 14.54 13.57
CA VAL A 76 5.11 15.09 12.58
C VAL A 76 5.80 15.26 11.23
N ALA A 77 7.03 15.75 11.18
CA ALA A 77 7.78 15.92 9.92
C ALA A 77 7.96 14.59 9.16
N THR A 78 8.23 13.47 9.85
CA THR A 78 8.33 12.13 9.23
C THR A 78 7.04 11.68 8.52
N THR A 79 5.88 12.23 8.89
CA THR A 79 4.63 11.93 8.17
C THR A 79 4.53 12.62 6.81
N GLY A 80 5.20 13.76 6.64
CA GLY A 80 5.01 14.66 5.49
C GLY A 80 3.77 15.57 5.59
N ASP A 81 3.01 15.49 6.68
CA ASP A 81 1.69 16.15 6.82
C ASP A 81 1.70 17.33 7.82
N HIS A 82 2.83 18.06 7.91
CA HIS A 82 3.01 19.15 8.88
C HIS A 82 1.99 20.29 8.74
N ALA A 83 1.62 20.65 7.51
CA ALA A 83 0.65 21.72 7.25
C ALA A 83 -0.73 21.36 7.84
N LEU A 84 -1.19 20.13 7.58
CA LEU A 84 -2.46 19.61 8.10
C LEU A 84 -2.46 19.54 9.64
N PHE A 85 -1.35 19.07 10.23
CA PHE A 85 -1.20 19.05 11.68
C PHE A 85 -1.29 20.46 12.28
N LYS A 86 -0.52 21.41 11.73
CA LYS A 86 -0.44 22.78 12.23
C LYS A 86 -1.79 23.49 12.14
N GLU A 87 -2.52 23.29 11.06
CA GLU A 87 -3.87 23.87 10.88
C GLU A 87 -4.83 23.41 11.98
N LYS A 88 -4.81 22.12 12.33
CA LYS A 88 -5.79 21.53 13.25
C LYS A 88 -5.38 21.59 14.72
N TYR A 89 -4.11 21.37 15.03
CA TYR A 89 -3.60 21.19 16.40
C TYR A 89 -2.65 22.31 16.84
N GLY A 90 -2.14 23.13 15.92
CA GLY A 90 -1.19 24.20 16.23
C GLY A 90 0.18 23.67 16.66
N ALA A 91 0.45 23.70 17.96
CA ALA A 91 1.77 23.33 18.52
C ALA A 91 1.95 21.81 18.59
N PRO A 92 3.15 21.28 18.25
CA PRO A 92 3.46 19.86 18.33
C PRO A 92 3.78 19.44 19.78
N THR A 93 2.79 19.49 20.66
CA THR A 93 2.86 18.91 22.01
C THR A 93 2.72 17.39 21.95
N ARG A 94 3.12 16.71 23.02
CA ARG A 94 2.95 15.25 23.16
C ARG A 94 1.51 14.83 22.91
N GLU A 95 0.57 15.50 23.57
CA GLU A 95 -0.86 15.18 23.55
C GLU A 95 -1.43 15.37 22.15
N ASN A 96 -1.11 16.51 21.50
CA ASN A 96 -1.58 16.81 20.15
C ASN A 96 -1.06 15.82 19.12
N VAL A 97 0.23 15.47 19.18
CA VAL A 97 0.83 14.55 18.22
C VAL A 97 0.34 13.12 18.45
N MET A 98 0.19 12.69 19.70
CA MET A 98 -0.38 11.37 20.03
C MET A 98 -1.83 11.26 19.54
N GLU A 99 -2.66 12.28 19.76
CA GLU A 99 -4.05 12.30 19.28
C GLU A 99 -4.11 12.26 17.75
N PHE A 100 -3.36 13.14 17.07
CA PHE A 100 -3.30 13.22 15.62
C PHE A 100 -2.88 11.90 14.96
N LEU A 101 -1.83 11.26 15.48
CA LEU A 101 -1.29 10.04 14.88
C LEU A 101 -2.05 8.77 15.29
N THR A 102 -2.75 8.78 16.42
CA THR A 102 -3.39 7.57 16.96
C THR A 102 -4.88 7.52 16.68
N PHE A 103 -5.64 8.52 17.13
CA PHE A 103 -7.11 8.45 17.19
C PHE A 103 -7.83 9.39 16.24
N ASP A 104 -7.16 10.40 15.70
CA ASP A 104 -7.79 11.36 14.79
C ASP A 104 -8.37 10.69 13.53
N ARG A 105 -9.70 10.61 13.47
CA ARG A 105 -10.43 9.97 12.36
C ARG A 105 -10.55 10.85 11.11
N SER A 106 -10.26 12.15 11.21
CA SER A 106 -10.22 13.02 10.03
C SER A 106 -8.87 12.95 9.34
N TYR A 107 -7.81 12.57 10.05
CA TYR A 107 -6.51 12.31 9.44
C TYR A 107 -6.48 10.89 8.84
N PRO A 108 -6.32 10.73 7.51
CA PRO A 108 -6.38 9.41 6.87
C PRO A 108 -5.27 8.44 7.28
N ASN A 109 -4.14 8.97 7.75
CA ASN A 109 -2.96 8.17 8.10
C ASN A 109 -2.82 7.92 9.61
N SER A 110 -3.80 8.30 10.44
CA SER A 110 -3.83 7.90 11.85
C SER A 110 -4.01 6.38 11.97
N ILE A 111 -3.57 5.81 13.09
CA ILE A 111 -3.73 4.37 13.37
C ILE A 111 -5.21 3.98 13.28
N ALA A 112 -6.12 4.74 13.90
CA ALA A 112 -7.54 4.48 13.85
C ALA A 112 -8.11 4.52 12.42
N SER A 113 -7.72 5.50 11.60
CA SER A 113 -8.16 5.61 10.21
C SER A 113 -7.62 4.47 9.33
N CYS A 114 -6.34 4.12 9.49
CA CYS A 114 -5.71 3.01 8.77
C CYS A 114 -6.40 1.68 9.10
N LEU A 115 -6.60 1.38 10.38
CA LEU A 115 -7.25 0.13 10.81
C LEU A 115 -8.71 0.05 10.37
N ARG A 116 -9.43 1.18 10.37
CA ARG A 116 -10.78 1.26 9.79
C ARG A 116 -10.76 0.91 8.30
N ALA A 117 -9.89 1.54 7.52
CA ALA A 117 -9.78 1.30 6.08
C ALA A 117 -9.35 -0.14 5.76
N ALA A 118 -8.38 -0.67 6.49
CA ALA A 118 -7.94 -2.06 6.38
C ALA A 118 -9.09 -3.03 6.63
N ARG A 119 -9.87 -2.82 7.69
CA ARG A 119 -11.03 -3.65 8.02
C ARG A 119 -12.10 -3.59 6.94
N GLU A 120 -12.40 -2.42 6.39
CA GLU A 120 -13.41 -2.32 5.32
C GLU A 120 -12.96 -3.03 4.04
N ASN A 121 -11.66 -2.95 3.70
CA ASN A 121 -11.09 -3.74 2.61
C ASN A 121 -11.20 -5.24 2.90
N ALA A 122 -10.86 -5.69 4.11
CA ALA A 122 -10.98 -7.10 4.48
C ALA A 122 -12.44 -7.60 4.42
N ARG A 123 -13.41 -6.73 4.76
CA ARG A 123 -14.84 -7.05 4.73
C ARG A 123 -15.34 -7.28 3.31
N SER A 124 -14.77 -6.58 2.32
CA SER A 124 -15.19 -6.66 0.92
C SER A 124 -14.60 -7.86 0.15
N VAL A 125 -13.65 -8.58 0.77
CA VAL A 125 -12.95 -9.73 0.18
C VAL A 125 -12.87 -10.94 1.14
N ARG A 126 -13.88 -11.13 2.00
CA ARG A 126 -13.92 -12.24 2.98
C ARG A 126 -13.86 -13.62 2.35
N GLU A 127 -14.22 -13.73 1.09
CA GLU A 127 -14.11 -14.94 0.27
C GLU A 127 -12.69 -15.25 -0.19
N VAL A 128 -11.78 -14.26 -0.13
CA VAL A 128 -10.38 -14.36 -0.58
C VAL A 128 -9.41 -14.51 0.59
N ILE A 129 -9.70 -13.87 1.72
CA ILE A 129 -8.87 -13.95 2.93
C ILE A 129 -9.33 -15.09 3.85
N SER A 130 -8.44 -15.56 4.72
CA SER A 130 -8.83 -16.54 5.74
C SER A 130 -9.75 -15.92 6.80
N SER A 131 -10.59 -16.75 7.42
CA SER A 131 -11.43 -16.33 8.54
C SER A 131 -10.62 -15.84 9.74
N GLU A 132 -9.43 -16.41 9.96
CA GLU A 132 -8.49 -16.03 11.01
C GLU A 132 -7.88 -14.65 10.73
N MET A 133 -7.52 -14.35 9.48
CA MET A 133 -7.00 -13.04 9.09
C MET A 133 -8.05 -11.95 9.27
N TRP A 134 -9.30 -12.22 8.89
CA TRP A 134 -10.43 -11.33 9.17
C TRP A 134 -10.61 -11.09 10.68
N LYS A 135 -10.61 -12.17 11.48
CA LYS A 135 -10.80 -12.10 12.93
C LYS A 135 -9.72 -11.23 13.58
N GLN A 136 -8.44 -11.50 13.31
CA GLN A 136 -7.32 -10.76 13.88
C GLN A 136 -7.41 -9.26 13.56
N LEU A 137 -7.71 -8.90 12.31
CA LEU A 137 -7.85 -7.50 11.92
C LEU A 137 -9.07 -6.82 12.56
N ASN A 138 -10.19 -7.53 12.67
CA ASN A 138 -11.39 -7.01 13.31
C ASN A 138 -11.18 -6.80 14.83
N GLU A 139 -10.50 -7.71 15.52
CA GLU A 139 -10.16 -7.60 16.94
C GLU A 139 -9.21 -6.41 17.19
N MET A 140 -8.16 -6.29 16.37
CA MET A 140 -7.24 -5.15 16.41
C MET A 140 -7.97 -3.80 16.22
N TYR A 141 -8.87 -3.71 15.23
CA TYR A 141 -9.69 -2.51 15.02
C TYR A 141 -10.60 -2.19 16.22
N LEU A 142 -11.29 -3.20 16.77
CA LEU A 142 -12.19 -3.00 17.90
C LEU A 142 -11.44 -2.56 19.16
N SER A 143 -10.26 -3.12 19.41
CA SER A 143 -9.35 -2.74 20.50
C SER A 143 -8.97 -1.25 20.42
N VAL A 144 -8.50 -0.78 19.25
CA VAL A 144 -8.15 0.63 19.05
C VAL A 144 -9.38 1.54 19.10
N LYS A 145 -10.53 1.09 18.57
CA LYS A 145 -11.79 1.83 18.65
C LYS A 145 -12.28 1.99 20.09
N GLU A 146 -12.07 0.99 20.94
CA GLU A 146 -12.42 1.06 22.36
C GLU A 146 -11.51 2.04 23.09
N ALA A 147 -10.19 1.94 22.88
CA ALA A 147 -9.21 2.87 23.45
C ALA A 147 -9.50 4.33 23.03
N SER A 148 -9.99 4.55 21.81
CA SER A 148 -10.34 5.90 21.32
C SER A 148 -11.58 6.52 21.99
N ARG A 149 -12.31 5.79 22.86
CA ARG A 149 -13.48 6.34 23.58
C ARG A 149 -13.07 7.20 24.76
N ASP A 150 -11.93 6.89 25.37
CA ASP A 150 -11.33 7.67 26.44
C ASP A 150 -9.82 7.82 26.17
N PRO A 151 -9.43 8.79 25.31
CA PRO A 151 -8.03 9.04 25.00
C PRO A 151 -7.19 9.37 26.23
N VAL A 152 -7.79 10.00 27.27
CA VAL A 152 -7.07 10.35 28.50
C VAL A 152 -6.65 9.08 29.23
N ALA A 153 -7.57 8.13 29.42
CA ALA A 153 -7.25 6.83 30.01
C ALA A 153 -6.28 6.03 29.13
N ALA A 154 -6.48 6.03 27.80
CA ALA A 154 -5.61 5.30 26.87
C ALA A 154 -4.16 5.84 26.87
N PHE A 155 -3.99 7.16 27.01
CA PHE A 155 -2.68 7.81 27.04
C PHE A 155 -2.07 7.91 28.44
N ALA A 156 -2.73 7.37 29.48
CA ALA A 156 -2.12 7.18 30.80
C ALA A 156 -0.98 6.14 30.74
N SER A 157 -1.13 5.09 29.94
CA SER A 157 -0.12 4.03 29.70
C SER A 157 0.13 3.84 28.20
N PRO A 158 0.74 4.81 27.50
CA PRO A 158 0.82 4.79 26.05
C PRO A 158 1.73 3.68 25.50
N GLY A 159 2.76 3.28 26.26
CA GLY A 159 3.62 2.14 25.89
C GLY A 159 2.82 0.85 25.72
N GLU A 160 1.91 0.54 26.66
CA GLU A 160 1.05 -0.65 26.59
C GLU A 160 0.11 -0.62 25.37
N LEU A 161 -0.42 0.56 25.05
CA LEU A 161 -1.27 0.76 23.87
C LEU A 161 -0.48 0.47 22.58
N TYR A 162 0.70 1.08 22.42
CA TYR A 162 1.50 0.90 21.21
C TYR A 162 2.12 -0.49 21.11
N ASP A 163 2.51 -1.11 22.23
CA ASP A 163 2.95 -2.51 22.27
C ASP A 163 1.86 -3.47 21.82
N ARG A 164 0.61 -3.27 22.30
CA ARG A 164 -0.54 -4.05 21.84
C ARG A 164 -0.77 -3.89 20.33
N ILE A 165 -0.77 -2.66 19.82
CA ILE A 165 -0.94 -2.40 18.38
C ILE A 165 0.15 -3.10 17.56
N LYS A 166 1.43 -2.97 17.95
CA LYS A 166 2.55 -3.65 17.28
C LYS A 166 2.38 -5.17 17.32
N HIS A 167 1.99 -5.72 18.47
CA HIS A 167 1.72 -7.16 18.63
C HIS A 167 0.61 -7.62 17.68
N ASP A 168 -0.52 -6.92 17.63
CA ASP A 168 -1.66 -7.28 16.80
C ASP A 168 -1.31 -7.21 15.30
N CYS A 169 -0.50 -6.25 14.89
CA CYS A 169 0.01 -6.17 13.51
C CYS A 169 0.99 -7.31 13.18
N HIS A 170 1.87 -7.71 14.12
CA HIS A 170 2.73 -8.88 13.93
C HIS A 170 1.93 -10.17 13.84
N ALA A 171 0.92 -10.35 14.70
CA ALA A 171 -0.01 -11.46 14.65
C ALA A 171 -0.75 -11.50 13.31
N PHE A 172 -1.22 -10.36 12.80
CA PHE A 172 -1.83 -10.26 11.47
C PHE A 172 -0.89 -10.74 10.35
N VAL A 173 0.39 -10.34 10.36
CA VAL A 173 1.38 -10.81 9.40
C VAL A 173 1.59 -12.32 9.52
N GLY A 174 1.69 -12.86 10.73
CA GLY A 174 1.85 -14.30 10.98
C GLY A 174 0.66 -15.12 10.50
N VAL A 175 -0.56 -14.72 10.87
CA VAL A 175 -1.82 -15.35 10.43
C VAL A 175 -1.95 -15.30 8.91
N THR A 176 -1.67 -14.16 8.28
CA THR A 176 -1.69 -14.02 6.81
C THR A 176 -0.74 -15.01 6.15
N TYR A 177 0.47 -15.20 6.70
CA TYR A 177 1.45 -16.12 6.16
C TYR A 177 1.04 -17.59 6.29
N LEU A 178 0.44 -17.97 7.41
CA LEU A 178 0.14 -19.37 7.74
C LEU A 178 -1.19 -19.88 7.16
N THR A 179 -2.15 -18.99 6.91
CA THR A 179 -3.56 -19.38 6.67
C THR A 179 -4.07 -19.06 5.26
N MET A 180 -3.39 -18.18 4.53
CA MET A 180 -3.71 -17.91 3.12
C MET A 180 -2.94 -18.86 2.20
N THR A 181 -3.59 -19.30 1.13
CA THR A 181 -2.87 -19.83 -0.04
C THR A 181 -2.01 -18.72 -0.65
N HIS A 182 -0.74 -19.00 -0.96
CA HIS A 182 0.19 -18.02 -1.52
C HIS A 182 -0.01 -17.83 -3.03
N ASN A 183 -1.23 -17.46 -3.43
CA ASN A 183 -1.62 -17.15 -4.81
C ASN A 183 -1.50 -15.64 -5.11
N GLU A 184 -2.07 -15.19 -6.22
CA GLU A 184 -2.02 -13.78 -6.65
C GLU A 184 -2.47 -12.80 -5.56
N ALA A 185 -3.57 -13.09 -4.85
CA ALA A 185 -4.09 -12.21 -3.81
C ALA A 185 -3.10 -12.04 -2.64
N TRP A 186 -2.45 -13.13 -2.24
CA TRP A 186 -1.38 -13.10 -1.23
C TRP A 186 -0.19 -12.26 -1.72
N HIS A 187 0.20 -12.40 -2.99
CA HIS A 187 1.28 -11.62 -3.57
C HIS A 187 0.95 -10.13 -3.70
N PHE A 188 -0.29 -9.74 -4.04
CA PHE A 188 -0.72 -8.34 -4.03
C PHE A 188 -0.69 -7.73 -2.62
N GLY A 189 -1.16 -8.47 -1.61
CA GLY A 189 -1.08 -8.05 -0.21
C GLY A 189 0.38 -7.89 0.25
N ARG A 190 1.23 -8.86 -0.06
CA ARG A 190 2.66 -8.79 0.23
C ARG A 190 3.35 -7.63 -0.48
N LEU A 191 3.02 -7.38 -1.75
CA LEU A 191 3.55 -6.27 -2.54
C LEU A 191 3.22 -4.93 -1.88
N GLY A 192 1.96 -4.71 -1.49
CA GLY A 192 1.55 -3.50 -0.77
C GLY A 192 2.34 -3.31 0.52
N ARG A 193 2.42 -4.35 1.37
CA ARG A 193 3.17 -4.31 2.63
C ARG A 193 4.64 -3.93 2.43
N LEU A 194 5.32 -4.53 1.45
CA LEU A 194 6.74 -4.30 1.21
C LEU A 194 7.01 -2.89 0.70
N LEU A 195 6.16 -2.35 -0.19
CA LEU A 195 6.30 -0.98 -0.69
C LEU A 195 6.02 0.05 0.40
N GLU A 196 5.01 -0.17 1.24
CA GLU A 196 4.74 0.70 2.40
C GLU A 196 5.93 0.69 3.37
N ARG A 197 6.49 -0.49 3.65
CA ARG A 197 7.67 -0.62 4.51
C ARG A 197 8.89 0.11 3.96
N ALA A 198 9.16 -0.02 2.65
CA ALA A 198 10.28 0.65 1.99
C ALA A 198 10.15 2.19 2.08
N ASP A 199 8.96 2.72 1.79
CA ASP A 199 8.64 4.16 1.91
C ASP A 199 8.77 4.65 3.36
N LYS A 200 8.25 3.89 4.34
CA LYS A 200 8.38 4.29 5.75
C LYS A 200 9.82 4.24 6.23
N THR A 201 10.60 3.23 5.87
CA THR A 201 12.03 3.18 6.21
C THR A 201 12.77 4.37 5.61
N SER A 202 12.54 4.72 4.34
CA SER A 202 13.24 5.85 3.71
C SER A 202 12.90 7.18 4.39
N ARG A 203 11.64 7.45 4.73
CA ARG A 203 11.21 8.66 5.45
C ARG A 203 11.81 8.80 6.86
N ILE A 204 11.94 7.69 7.60
CA ILE A 204 12.59 7.73 8.93
C ILE A 204 14.07 8.09 8.78
N VAL A 205 14.75 7.44 7.83
CA VAL A 205 16.17 7.70 7.57
C VAL A 205 16.32 9.17 7.20
N ASP A 206 15.48 9.68 6.31
CA ASP A 206 15.53 11.06 5.83
C ASP A 206 15.47 12.09 6.95
N VAL A 207 14.34 12.14 7.67
CA VAL A 207 14.10 13.16 8.69
C VAL A 207 15.12 13.07 9.83
N LYS A 208 15.43 11.85 10.30
CA LYS A 208 16.34 11.70 11.44
C LYS A 208 17.81 11.87 11.06
N ALA A 209 18.25 11.30 9.95
CA ALA A 209 19.65 11.44 9.54
C ALA A 209 19.96 12.87 9.09
N PHE A 210 19.03 13.56 8.43
CA PHE A 210 19.19 14.98 8.10
C PHE A 210 19.43 15.81 9.37
N LEU A 211 18.55 15.68 10.37
CA LEU A 211 18.68 16.43 11.64
C LEU A 211 20.01 16.14 12.36
N LEU A 212 20.44 14.87 12.39
CA LEU A 212 21.67 14.47 13.08
C LEU A 212 22.93 14.92 12.32
N LEU A 213 22.92 14.87 11.00
CA LEU A 213 24.08 15.23 10.18
C LEU A 213 24.21 16.75 10.00
N SER A 214 23.11 17.51 10.05
CA SER A 214 23.12 18.97 9.98
C SER A 214 23.57 19.65 11.27
N GLN A 215 23.50 18.97 12.42
CA GLN A 215 23.82 19.54 13.74
C GLN A 215 25.17 19.10 14.31
N ARG A 216 26.10 18.61 13.47
CA ARG A 216 27.43 18.11 13.90
C ARG A 216 28.16 19.15 14.77
N SER A 217 28.11 18.97 16.08
CA SER A 217 28.89 19.69 17.08
C SER A 217 29.87 18.71 17.71
N ALA A 218 31.12 19.13 17.93
CA ALA A 218 32.18 18.32 18.52
C ALA A 218 31.85 17.80 19.94
N LEU A 219 30.79 18.31 20.58
CA LEU A 219 30.32 17.93 21.92
C LEU A 219 29.17 16.90 21.94
N ALA A 220 28.72 16.40 20.78
CA ALA A 220 27.44 15.68 20.64
C ALA A 220 27.49 14.14 20.70
N GLY A 221 28.67 13.53 20.87
CA GLY A 221 28.87 12.09 20.59
C GLY A 221 27.92 11.10 21.30
N ALA A 222 27.56 11.34 22.57
CA ALA A 222 26.64 10.45 23.31
C ALA A 222 25.17 10.68 22.95
N ILE A 223 24.78 11.94 22.68
CA ILE A 223 23.41 12.29 22.26
C ILE A 223 23.14 11.74 20.86
N ASP A 224 24.13 11.81 19.98
CA ASP A 224 24.06 11.24 18.64
C ASP A 224 23.86 9.72 18.68
N GLU A 225 24.59 9.00 19.55
CA GLU A 225 24.41 7.54 19.67
C GLU A 225 22.98 7.17 20.11
N ILE A 226 22.39 7.90 21.06
CA ILE A 226 21.00 7.68 21.50
C ILE A 226 20.02 7.90 20.34
N GLN A 227 20.20 8.97 19.56
CA GLN A 227 19.31 9.29 18.44
C GLN A 227 19.43 8.29 17.28
N TRP A 228 20.65 7.85 16.95
CA TRP A 228 20.87 6.78 15.98
C TRP A 228 20.33 5.43 16.46
N ALA A 229 20.46 5.12 17.76
CA ALA A 229 19.83 3.95 18.35
C ALA A 229 18.30 4.02 18.24
N ALA A 230 17.73 5.20 18.43
CA ALA A 230 16.30 5.42 18.26
C ALA A 230 15.84 5.26 16.81
N LEU A 231 16.60 5.80 15.86
CA LEU A 231 16.35 5.62 14.42
C LEU A 231 16.30 4.11 14.10
N LEU A 232 17.30 3.36 14.56
CA LEU A 232 17.33 1.91 14.43
C LEU A 232 16.13 1.24 15.14
N LYS A 233 15.76 1.65 16.36
CA LYS A 233 14.57 1.12 17.05
C LYS A 233 13.30 1.38 16.25
N SER A 234 13.13 2.57 15.66
CA SER A 234 12.00 2.92 14.77
C SER A 234 11.91 2.04 13.52
N ALA A 235 13.02 1.39 13.13
CA ALA A 235 13.04 0.41 12.05
C ALA A 235 13.16 -1.04 12.55
N SER A 236 12.91 -1.34 13.83
CA SER A 236 13.15 -2.66 14.47
C SER A 236 14.54 -3.24 14.19
N ALA A 237 15.52 -2.37 13.99
CA ALA A 237 16.82 -2.71 13.44
C ALA A 237 17.92 -2.79 14.50
N LEU A 238 17.74 -2.16 15.67
CA LEU A 238 18.82 -1.96 16.64
C LEU A 238 19.55 -3.25 17.02
N GLU A 239 18.83 -4.31 17.35
CA GLU A 239 19.43 -5.57 17.77
C GLU A 239 20.21 -6.24 16.63
N MET A 240 19.62 -6.33 15.44
CA MET A 240 20.28 -6.97 14.29
C MET A 240 21.44 -6.13 13.76
N TYR A 241 21.33 -4.81 13.83
CA TYR A 241 22.44 -3.90 13.54
C TYR A 241 23.61 -4.16 14.50
N ARG A 242 23.36 -4.20 15.82
CA ARG A 242 24.40 -4.43 16.83
C ARG A 242 25.07 -5.78 16.68
N LYS A 243 24.31 -6.84 16.35
CA LYS A 243 24.87 -8.17 16.06
C LYS A 243 25.82 -8.18 14.86
N ARG A 244 25.60 -7.31 13.88
CA ARG A 244 26.41 -7.24 12.66
C ARG A 244 27.59 -6.26 12.76
N HIS A 245 27.34 -5.07 13.28
CA HIS A 245 28.28 -3.95 13.21
C HIS A 245 28.86 -3.54 14.58
N GLY A 246 28.30 -4.06 15.69
CA GLY A 246 28.70 -3.67 17.03
C GLY A 246 28.27 -2.25 17.37
N ARG A 247 29.24 -1.33 17.46
CA ARG A 247 29.00 0.08 17.76
C ARG A 247 28.18 0.79 16.67
N ILE A 248 27.42 1.79 17.09
CA ILE A 248 26.62 2.60 16.18
C ILE A 248 27.53 3.58 15.45
N VAL A 249 27.53 3.51 14.13
CA VAL A 249 28.27 4.41 13.24
C VAL A 249 27.27 4.91 12.21
N PRO A 250 27.08 6.23 12.04
CA PRO A 250 26.07 6.83 11.16
C PRO A 250 26.03 6.21 9.75
N GLU A 251 27.19 6.10 9.12
CA GLU A 251 27.33 5.53 7.77
C GLU A 251 26.83 4.09 7.70
N ARG A 252 27.18 3.26 8.69
CA ARG A 252 26.73 1.87 8.77
C ARG A 252 25.23 1.76 9.06
N VAL A 253 24.64 2.72 9.79
CA VAL A 253 23.18 2.73 10.01
C VAL A 253 22.46 2.99 8.70
N VAL A 254 22.92 3.97 7.93
CA VAL A 254 22.37 4.29 6.60
C VAL A 254 22.57 3.10 5.65
N GLU A 255 23.75 2.49 5.62
CA GLU A 255 24.02 1.27 4.86
C GLU A 255 23.06 0.14 5.23
N PHE A 256 22.88 -0.10 6.53
CA PHE A 256 22.04 -1.18 7.05
C PHE A 256 20.55 -1.00 6.73
N LEU A 257 20.06 0.24 6.75
CA LEU A 257 18.64 0.52 6.50
C LEU A 257 18.31 0.70 5.02
N LEU A 258 19.25 1.14 4.19
CA LEU A 258 19.00 1.33 2.76
C LEU A 258 19.40 0.12 1.91
N PHE A 259 20.60 -0.43 2.15
CA PHE A 259 21.26 -1.34 1.20
C PHE A 259 21.41 -2.79 1.67
N GLU A 260 21.07 -3.08 2.93
CA GLU A 260 21.15 -4.45 3.44
C GLU A 260 20.18 -5.38 2.69
N ASN A 261 20.61 -6.57 2.29
CA ASN A 261 19.80 -7.49 1.49
C ASN A 261 19.14 -8.63 2.28
N LYS A 262 19.44 -8.78 3.57
CA LYS A 262 18.85 -9.82 4.44
C LYS A 262 17.91 -9.26 5.52
N PHE A 263 17.96 -7.96 5.80
CA PHE A 263 17.16 -7.36 6.87
C PHE A 263 15.75 -7.00 6.39
N PRO A 264 14.65 -7.54 6.98
CA PRO A 264 13.31 -7.41 6.41
C PRO A 264 12.71 -6.02 6.28
N ARG A 265 13.35 -5.01 6.88
CA ARG A 265 12.92 -3.60 6.85
C ARG A 265 13.88 -2.70 6.09
N SER A 266 15.00 -3.22 5.58
CA SER A 266 15.83 -2.42 4.69
C SER A 266 15.13 -2.17 3.36
N VAL A 267 15.40 -1.03 2.74
CA VAL A 267 14.76 -0.64 1.48
C VAL A 267 15.05 -1.65 0.38
N ARG A 268 16.33 -2.02 0.19
CA ARG A 268 16.74 -3.04 -0.80
C ARG A 268 16.02 -4.36 -0.60
N TYR A 269 15.96 -4.90 0.63
CA TYR A 269 15.23 -6.15 0.88
C TYR A 269 13.78 -6.03 0.44
N CYS A 270 13.12 -4.93 0.80
CA CYS A 270 11.71 -4.73 0.49
C CYS A 270 11.47 -4.67 -1.02
N VAL A 271 12.27 -3.90 -1.75
CA VAL A 271 12.19 -3.77 -3.21
C VAL A 271 12.48 -5.10 -3.91
N THR A 272 13.53 -5.83 -3.50
CA THR A 272 13.82 -7.16 -4.07
C THR A 272 12.69 -8.16 -3.83
N LYS A 273 12.04 -8.15 -2.66
CA LYS A 273 10.90 -9.05 -2.40
C LYS A 273 9.60 -8.58 -3.08
N ALA A 274 9.45 -7.27 -3.32
CA ALA A 274 8.34 -6.70 -4.08
C ALA A 274 8.41 -7.15 -5.54
N GLU A 275 9.59 -7.03 -6.19
CA GLU A 275 9.85 -7.55 -7.54
C GLU A 275 9.49 -9.04 -7.66
N ARG A 276 9.91 -9.88 -6.71
CA ARG A 276 9.53 -11.30 -6.70
C ARG A 276 8.03 -11.54 -6.60
N SER A 277 7.31 -10.70 -5.86
CA SER A 277 5.86 -10.82 -5.75
C SER A 277 5.17 -10.37 -7.03
N LEU A 278 5.70 -9.33 -7.67
CA LEU A 278 5.22 -8.86 -8.96
C LEU A 278 5.41 -9.93 -10.05
N HIS A 279 6.57 -10.57 -10.11
CA HIS A 279 6.84 -11.69 -11.00
C HIS A 279 5.93 -12.90 -10.77
N ALA A 280 5.55 -13.17 -9.52
CA ALA A 280 4.60 -14.22 -9.20
C ALA A 280 3.17 -13.87 -9.65
N ILE A 281 2.80 -12.59 -9.61
CA ILE A 281 1.51 -12.08 -10.14
C ILE A 281 1.49 -12.16 -11.68
N THR A 282 2.62 -11.84 -12.33
CA THR A 282 2.71 -11.77 -13.80
C THR A 282 3.11 -13.09 -14.46
N GLY A 283 3.42 -14.13 -13.67
CA GLY A 283 3.81 -15.45 -14.16
C GLY A 283 5.17 -15.47 -14.89
N ASN A 284 6.08 -14.53 -14.61
CA ASN A 284 7.37 -14.39 -15.30
C ASN A 284 7.24 -14.35 -16.84
N SER A 285 6.31 -13.53 -17.37
CA SER A 285 6.09 -13.24 -18.81
C SER A 285 6.98 -14.04 -19.77
N LEU A 286 6.62 -15.32 -19.99
CA LEU A 286 7.31 -16.22 -20.94
C LEU A 286 7.21 -15.69 -22.39
N GLU A 287 6.34 -14.71 -22.63
CA GLU A 287 6.12 -14.03 -23.91
C GLU A 287 7.04 -12.82 -24.14
N GLY A 288 8.02 -12.57 -23.26
CA GLY A 288 9.11 -11.62 -23.50
C GLY A 288 8.73 -10.14 -23.41
N ARG A 289 7.56 -9.80 -22.83
CA ARG A 289 7.16 -8.42 -22.61
C ARG A 289 7.18 -8.07 -21.13
N THR A 290 8.13 -7.22 -20.74
CA THR A 290 8.22 -6.65 -19.38
C THR A 290 7.13 -5.61 -19.20
N LEU A 291 6.33 -5.73 -18.13
CA LEU A 291 5.32 -4.73 -17.79
C LEU A 291 5.97 -3.48 -17.17
N PRO A 292 5.36 -2.28 -17.30
CA PRO A 292 5.90 -1.06 -16.69
C PRO A 292 6.26 -1.17 -15.19
N PRO A 293 5.42 -1.73 -14.30
CA PRO A 293 5.80 -1.88 -12.90
C PRO A 293 6.99 -2.84 -12.69
N GLU A 294 7.17 -3.85 -13.55
CA GLU A 294 8.32 -4.77 -13.49
C GLU A 294 9.61 -4.07 -13.88
N ALA A 295 9.58 -3.26 -14.95
CA ALA A 295 10.74 -2.49 -15.38
C ALA A 295 11.17 -1.49 -14.30
N LEU A 296 10.22 -0.73 -13.73
CA LEU A 296 10.50 0.27 -12.71
C LEU A 296 11.07 -0.34 -11.43
N VAL A 297 10.49 -1.45 -10.94
CA VAL A 297 11.00 -2.10 -9.72
C VAL A 297 12.37 -2.75 -9.95
N ALA A 298 12.64 -3.30 -11.15
CA ALA A 298 13.92 -3.88 -11.51
C ALA A 298 15.03 -2.83 -11.63
N THR A 299 14.73 -1.67 -12.22
CA THR A 299 15.64 -0.51 -12.24
C THR A 299 15.95 -0.07 -10.82
N LEU A 300 14.92 0.15 -9.99
CA LEU A 300 15.12 0.59 -8.61
C LEU A 300 15.91 -0.43 -7.77
N ARG A 301 15.63 -1.73 -7.94
CA ARG A 301 16.40 -2.80 -7.30
C ARG A 301 17.88 -2.70 -7.70
N THR A 302 18.17 -2.58 -8.99
CA THR A 302 19.55 -2.54 -9.50
C THR A 302 20.31 -1.35 -8.93
N GLU A 303 19.69 -0.17 -8.85
CA GLU A 303 20.27 0.99 -8.20
C GLU A 303 20.58 0.74 -6.71
N LEU A 304 19.65 0.13 -5.97
CA LEU A 304 19.85 -0.21 -4.55
C LEU A 304 20.91 -1.31 -4.34
N GLU A 305 21.14 -2.17 -5.33
CA GLU A 305 22.21 -3.18 -5.28
C GLU A 305 23.60 -2.60 -5.52
N GLN A 306 23.67 -1.55 -6.34
CA GLN A 306 24.90 -0.82 -6.66
C GLN A 306 25.13 0.38 -5.74
N GLY A 307 24.17 0.68 -4.86
CA GLY A 307 24.22 1.78 -3.91
C GLY A 307 25.38 1.64 -2.91
N ASP A 308 25.94 2.79 -2.55
CA ASP A 308 27.08 2.90 -1.64
C ASP A 308 26.77 3.99 -0.63
N ALA A 309 26.76 3.63 0.66
CA ALA A 309 26.41 4.54 1.74
C ALA A 309 27.35 5.74 1.81
N SER A 310 28.64 5.56 1.49
CA SER A 310 29.62 6.65 1.48
C SER A 310 29.28 7.70 0.42
N LYS A 311 28.87 7.27 -0.78
CA LYS A 311 28.49 8.16 -1.89
C LYS A 311 27.17 8.86 -1.66
N VAL A 312 26.22 8.20 -1.01
CA VAL A 312 24.91 8.77 -0.71
C VAL A 312 24.98 9.77 0.44
N LEU A 313 25.91 9.57 1.38
CA LEU A 313 26.16 10.51 2.46
C LEU A 313 26.99 11.71 2.00
N GLY A 314 27.91 11.52 1.05
CA GLY A 314 28.78 12.57 0.52
C GLY A 314 29.37 13.46 1.60
N ASP A 315 29.17 14.77 1.50
CA ASP A 315 29.66 15.76 2.47
C ASP A 315 28.72 15.94 3.69
N GLY A 316 27.51 15.35 3.70
CA GLY A 316 26.61 15.41 4.85
C GLY A 316 25.12 15.13 4.59
N GLY A 317 24.25 15.58 5.50
CA GLY A 317 22.83 15.24 5.51
C GLY A 317 22.02 15.73 4.30
N ALA A 318 22.46 16.79 3.63
CA ALA A 318 21.76 17.36 2.47
C ALA A 318 21.80 16.43 1.24
N GLU A 319 22.92 15.76 0.99
CA GLU A 319 23.05 14.80 -0.11
C GLU A 319 22.22 13.54 0.14
N LEU A 320 22.22 13.07 1.38
CA LEU A 320 21.37 11.97 1.81
C LEU A 320 19.89 12.30 1.60
N HIS A 321 19.46 13.50 1.99
CA HIS A 321 18.07 13.96 1.80
C HIS A 321 17.69 13.96 0.31
N ALA A 322 18.51 14.59 -0.55
CA ALA A 322 18.25 14.63 -1.99
C ALA A 322 18.21 13.23 -2.62
N TRP A 323 19.08 12.32 -2.19
CA TRP A 323 19.06 10.94 -2.66
C TRP A 323 17.82 10.17 -2.20
N ILE A 324 17.40 10.38 -0.94
CA ILE A 324 16.18 9.75 -0.41
C ILE A 324 14.93 10.30 -1.11
N ASP A 325 14.86 11.58 -1.40
CA ASP A 325 13.76 12.17 -2.18
C ASP A 325 13.65 11.55 -3.58
N ALA A 326 14.78 11.33 -4.26
CA ALA A 326 14.83 10.63 -5.53
C ALA A 326 14.36 9.17 -5.40
N LEU A 327 14.78 8.48 -4.34
CA LEU A 327 14.31 7.12 -4.01
C LEU A 327 12.79 7.08 -3.76
N GLN A 328 12.26 7.99 -2.96
CA GLN A 328 10.83 8.09 -2.66
C GLN A 328 10.01 8.36 -3.92
N THR A 329 10.50 9.23 -4.80
CA THR A 329 9.89 9.51 -6.11
C THR A 329 9.81 8.24 -6.97
N LYS A 330 10.87 7.43 -7.01
CA LYS A 330 10.88 6.15 -7.74
C LYS A 330 9.95 5.11 -7.12
N LEU A 331 9.90 5.00 -5.79
CA LEU A 331 8.95 4.14 -5.08
C LEU A 331 7.50 4.52 -5.39
N ASN A 332 7.19 5.82 -5.44
CA ASN A 332 5.87 6.32 -5.83
C ASN A 332 5.55 5.98 -7.29
N GLY A 333 6.52 6.10 -8.20
CA GLY A 333 6.38 5.68 -9.60
C GLY A 333 6.06 4.19 -9.74
N VAL A 334 6.72 3.31 -8.97
CA VAL A 334 6.39 1.88 -8.92
C VAL A 334 4.96 1.67 -8.42
N GLY A 335 4.55 2.35 -7.35
CA GLY A 335 3.18 2.27 -6.81
C GLY A 335 2.12 2.71 -7.82
N GLN A 336 2.37 3.81 -8.53
CA GLN A 336 1.48 4.32 -9.55
C GLN A 336 1.35 3.36 -10.73
N ALA A 337 2.46 2.79 -11.22
CA ALA A 337 2.42 1.81 -12.30
C ALA A 337 1.68 0.52 -11.90
N ILE A 338 1.78 0.08 -10.64
CA ILE A 338 0.99 -1.04 -10.11
C ILE A 338 -0.50 -0.69 -10.13
N TYR A 339 -0.84 0.52 -9.68
CA TYR A 339 -2.23 0.97 -9.67
C TYR A 339 -2.83 0.98 -11.09
N GLU A 340 -2.15 1.61 -12.04
CA GLU A 340 -2.64 1.72 -13.42
C GLU A 340 -2.77 0.36 -14.13
N GLU A 341 -1.80 -0.55 -13.92
CA GLU A 341 -1.80 -1.84 -14.60
C GLU A 341 -2.85 -2.81 -14.00
N PHE A 342 -2.95 -2.85 -12.66
CA PHE A 342 -3.68 -3.91 -11.96
C PHE A 342 -4.90 -3.44 -11.15
N LEU A 343 -4.87 -2.25 -10.54
CA LEU A 343 -5.83 -1.84 -9.51
C LEU A 343 -6.88 -0.83 -10.00
N ALA A 344 -6.58 -0.09 -11.06
CA ALA A 344 -7.48 0.90 -11.61
C ALA A 344 -8.75 0.23 -12.19
N PRO A 345 -9.95 0.76 -11.88
CA PRO A 345 -11.18 0.27 -12.48
C PRO A 345 -11.12 0.42 -13.99
N ARG A 346 -11.10 -0.70 -14.73
CA ARG A 346 -11.20 -0.63 -16.19
C ARG A 346 -12.66 -0.34 -16.55
N PRO A 347 -12.95 0.71 -17.33
CA PRO A 347 -14.30 0.93 -17.82
C PRO A 347 -14.72 -0.30 -18.63
N VAL A 348 -15.90 -0.84 -18.33
CA VAL A 348 -16.52 -1.87 -19.17
C VAL A 348 -16.75 -1.18 -20.52
N SER A 349 -15.98 -1.56 -21.54
CA SER A 349 -16.21 -1.05 -22.88
C SER A 349 -17.59 -1.54 -23.32
N THR A 350 -18.60 -0.67 -23.31
CA THR A 350 -19.85 -0.85 -24.05
C THR A 350 -19.50 -0.84 -25.53
N ARG A 351 -19.07 -1.98 -26.06
CA ARG A 351 -18.86 -2.15 -27.50
C ARG A 351 -19.33 -3.54 -27.93
N ALA A 352 -20.66 -3.72 -27.91
CA ALA A 352 -21.32 -4.85 -28.54
C ALA A 352 -22.77 -4.54 -28.97
N GLU A 353 -23.11 -3.30 -29.34
CA GLU A 353 -24.40 -3.00 -30.01
C GLU A 353 -24.23 -1.88 -31.05
N SER A 354 -23.44 -2.11 -32.11
CA SER A 354 -23.50 -1.21 -33.28
C SER A 354 -23.02 -1.85 -34.59
N GLN A 355 -23.10 -3.17 -34.74
CA GLN A 355 -22.84 -3.84 -36.01
C GLN A 355 -23.83 -4.98 -36.25
N LEU A 356 -25.11 -4.65 -36.31
CA LEU A 356 -26.07 -5.39 -37.13
C LEU A 356 -26.30 -4.56 -38.39
N PRO A 357 -26.08 -5.11 -39.60
CA PRO A 357 -26.44 -4.40 -40.83
C PRO A 357 -27.95 -4.15 -40.84
N PRO A 358 -28.43 -3.02 -41.38
CA PRO A 358 -29.86 -2.75 -41.42
C PRO A 358 -30.55 -3.86 -42.22
N ALA A 359 -31.56 -4.49 -41.60
CA ALA A 359 -32.42 -5.45 -42.26
C ALA A 359 -33.05 -4.75 -43.48
N ARG A 360 -32.84 -5.30 -44.68
CA ARG A 360 -33.57 -4.89 -45.88
C ARG A 360 -35.05 -5.14 -45.63
N VAL A 361 -35.82 -4.07 -45.44
CA VAL A 361 -37.28 -4.12 -45.52
C VAL A 361 -37.62 -4.39 -46.98
N GLN A 362 -37.94 -5.64 -47.31
CA GLN A 362 -38.62 -5.98 -48.55
C GLN A 362 -40.08 -5.55 -48.41
N THR A 363 -40.43 -4.42 -49.00
CA THR A 363 -41.82 -4.04 -49.23
C THR A 363 -42.41 -5.02 -50.26
N GLN A 364 -43.11 -6.05 -49.80
CA GLN A 364 -44.00 -6.82 -50.67
C GLN A 364 -45.31 -6.06 -50.81
N THR A 365 -45.48 -5.41 -51.96
CA THR A 365 -46.77 -4.93 -52.44
C THR A 365 -47.55 -6.15 -52.91
N GLN A 366 -48.47 -6.69 -52.09
CA GLN A 366 -49.47 -7.66 -52.55
C GLN A 366 -50.74 -6.92 -52.97
N SER A 367 -51.00 -6.95 -54.28
CA SER A 367 -52.29 -6.62 -54.88
C SER A 367 -53.34 -7.65 -54.49
N VAL A 368 -54.38 -7.24 -53.78
CA VAL A 368 -55.54 -8.07 -53.49
C VAL A 368 -56.60 -7.82 -54.57
N ALA A 369 -56.81 -8.82 -55.42
CA ALA A 369 -57.98 -8.94 -56.29
C ALA A 369 -59.14 -9.55 -55.50
N MET A 370 -60.31 -8.91 -55.57
CA MET A 370 -61.58 -9.40 -55.00
C MET A 370 -62.21 -10.50 -55.88
N PRO A 371 -62.89 -11.51 -55.28
CA PRO A 371 -63.94 -12.25 -55.94
C PRO A 371 -65.33 -11.75 -55.54
N MET A 372 -66.25 -11.80 -56.51
CA MET A 372 -67.68 -11.56 -56.37
C MET A 372 -68.37 -12.63 -55.50
N ALA A 373 -69.34 -12.20 -54.68
CA ALA A 373 -70.52 -13.00 -54.36
C ALA A 373 -71.69 -12.09 -53.96
N GLN A 374 -72.87 -12.42 -54.51
CA GLN A 374 -74.15 -11.73 -54.38
C GLN A 374 -74.90 -12.15 -53.09
N SER A 375 -75.71 -11.25 -52.54
CA SER A 375 -77.09 -11.43 -52.02
C SER A 375 -77.39 -10.32 -51.00
N GLN A 376 -78.21 -9.35 -51.39
CA GLN A 376 -79.63 -9.19 -51.06
C GLN A 376 -79.95 -8.82 -49.59
N SER A 377 -80.67 -7.70 -49.49
CA SER A 377 -81.84 -7.49 -48.63
C SER A 377 -81.70 -6.50 -47.45
N GLN A 378 -82.29 -5.31 -47.73
CA GLN A 378 -83.27 -4.61 -46.91
C GLN A 378 -82.88 -3.82 -45.64
N ARG A 379 -83.12 -2.51 -45.80
CA ARG A 379 -84.01 -1.63 -45.01
C ARG A 379 -83.54 -1.10 -43.64
N GLN A 380 -83.63 0.24 -43.58
CA GLN A 380 -84.15 1.09 -42.49
C GLN A 380 -83.29 1.15 -41.21
N SER A 381 -83.11 2.26 -40.51
CA SER A 381 -83.56 3.65 -40.60
C SER A 381 -82.89 4.40 -39.43
N GLN A 382 -82.54 5.67 -39.67
CA GLN A 382 -82.61 6.83 -38.76
C GLN A 382 -82.05 6.74 -37.31
N GLY A 383 -81.23 7.75 -37.00
CA GLY A 383 -80.76 8.12 -35.68
C GLY A 383 -79.61 9.11 -35.81
#